data_AF-A0A3S4GI74-F1
#
_entry.id   AF-A0A3S4GI74-F1
#
_cell.length_a   1.000
_cell.length_b   1.000
_cell.length_c   1.000
_cell.angle_alpha   90.00
_cell.angle_beta   90.00
_cell.angle_gamma   90.00
#
_symmetry.space_group_name_H-M   'P 1'
#
loop_
_entity.id
_entity.type
_entity.pdbx_description
1 polymer ?
#
loop_
_entity_poly.entity_id
_entity_poly.type
_entity_poly.pdbx_seq_one_letter_code
_entity_poly.pdbx_strand_id
1 'polypeptide(L)'
;MLVVEDICQRLQSEASTLDVLPPQVVRLRKVQHLRRCIWTELAAPDDSRCQLQLQPTAAVAGLPRRAALAFIQRHEPFSREWYAGSAGYLSLAQSEFCVALRSAKVNHDTLRLYAGGGDRQRL
;
A
#
# COMPACT_ATOMS: atom_id res chain seq x y z
N MET A 1 -1.00 -15.97 -5.12
CA MET A 1 -0.06 -14.91 -4.69
C MET A 1 -0.85 -13.63 -4.48
N LEU A 2 -1.56 -13.56 -3.35
CA LEU A 2 -2.77 -12.74 -3.25
C LEU A 2 -2.56 -11.22 -3.43
N VAL A 3 -1.43 -10.67 -2.97
CA VAL A 3 -1.16 -9.22 -3.08
C VAL A 3 -0.82 -8.82 -4.51
N VAL A 4 -0.08 -9.66 -5.24
CA VAL A 4 0.28 -9.37 -6.63
C VAL A 4 -0.96 -9.46 -7.52
N GLU A 5 -1.77 -10.50 -7.32
CA GLU A 5 -3.04 -10.68 -8.03
C GLU A 5 -3.98 -9.49 -7.83
N ASP A 6 -4.13 -9.02 -6.59
CA ASP A 6 -4.96 -7.85 -6.27
C ASP A 6 -4.43 -6.54 -6.89
N ILE A 7 -3.11 -6.35 -6.98
CA ILE A 7 -2.53 -5.17 -7.66
C ILE A 7 -2.74 -5.26 -9.17
N CYS A 8 -2.44 -6.42 -9.78
CA CYS A 8 -2.64 -6.63 -11.21
C CYS A 8 -4.10 -6.44 -11.61
N GLN A 9 -5.05 -6.97 -10.84
CA GLN A 9 -6.48 -6.82 -11.12
C GLN A 9 -6.93 -5.36 -11.13
N ARG A 10 -6.36 -4.51 -10.28
CA ARG A 10 -6.70 -3.07 -10.21
C ARG A 10 -6.06 -2.27 -11.34
N LEU A 11 -4.81 -2.59 -11.69
CA LEU A 11 -4.11 -1.91 -12.78
C LEU A 11 -4.58 -2.35 -14.17
N GLN A 12 -5.21 -3.52 -14.31
CA GLN A 12 -5.70 -4.05 -15.59
C GLN A 12 -6.60 -3.08 -16.37
N SER A 13 -7.36 -2.23 -15.67
CA SER A 13 -8.27 -1.27 -16.31
C SER A 13 -7.59 0.00 -16.85
N GLU A 14 -6.40 0.32 -16.36
CA GLU A 14 -5.69 1.57 -16.65
C GLU A 14 -4.34 1.33 -17.34
N ALA A 15 -3.93 0.08 -17.48
CA ALA A 15 -2.60 -0.28 -17.91
C ALA A 15 -2.61 -1.47 -18.90
N SER A 16 -1.73 -1.40 -19.90
CA SER A 16 -1.77 -2.29 -21.06
C SER A 16 -1.15 -3.66 -20.77
N THR A 17 0.13 -3.65 -20.40
CA THR A 17 0.95 -4.83 -20.15
C THR A 17 1.48 -4.78 -18.72
N LEU A 18 1.33 -5.87 -17.96
CA LEU A 18 1.76 -5.97 -16.57
C LEU A 18 2.91 -6.96 -16.46
N ASP A 19 4.12 -6.44 -16.29
CA ASP A 19 5.34 -7.24 -16.12
C ASP A 19 5.64 -7.45 -14.65
N VAL A 20 5.39 -8.67 -14.16
CA VAL A 20 5.68 -9.07 -12.79
C VAL A 20 7.06 -9.72 -12.70
N LEU A 21 8.01 -9.05 -12.07
CA LEU A 21 9.36 -9.57 -11.88
C LEU A 21 9.40 -10.74 -10.88
N PRO A 22 10.46 -11.59 -10.97
CA PRO A 22 10.68 -12.66 -10.00
C PRO A 22 10.78 -12.13 -8.56
N PRO A 23 10.41 -12.96 -7.56
CA PRO A 23 10.47 -12.58 -6.16
C PRO A 23 11.91 -12.28 -5.73
N GLN A 24 12.08 -11.19 -4.99
CA GLN A 24 13.35 -10.78 -4.40
C GLN A 24 13.18 -10.62 -2.89
N VAL A 25 14.21 -11.00 -2.14
CA VAL A 25 14.25 -10.76 -0.70
C VAL A 25 14.94 -9.42 -0.44
N VAL A 26 14.19 -8.48 0.12
CA VAL A 26 14.72 -7.18 0.56
C VAL A 26 15.06 -7.28 2.04
N ARG A 27 16.36 -7.27 2.35
CA ARG A 27 16.85 -7.29 3.73
C ARG A 27 16.96 -5.87 4.27
N LEU A 28 16.16 -5.57 5.29
CA LEU A 28 16.28 -4.34 6.08
C LEU A 28 17.03 -4.61 7.39
N ARG A 29 17.29 -3.55 8.16
CA ARG A 29 18.08 -3.61 9.40
C ARG A 29 17.58 -4.65 10.42
N LYS A 30 16.26 -4.82 10.57
CA LYS A 30 15.66 -5.73 11.56
C LYS A 30 14.73 -6.80 10.99
N VAL A 31 14.35 -6.71 9.71
CA VAL A 31 13.37 -7.62 9.09
C VAL A 31 13.70 -7.86 7.62
N GLN A 32 13.21 -8.96 7.06
CA GLN A 32 13.29 -9.26 5.64
C GLN A 32 11.89 -9.23 5.02
N HIS A 33 11.76 -8.63 3.84
CA HIS A 33 10.51 -8.56 3.09
C HIS A 33 10.65 -9.31 1.77
N LEU A 34 9.62 -10.07 1.40
CA LEU A 34 9.49 -10.59 0.05
C LEU A 34 8.87 -9.52 -0.85
N ARG A 35 9.61 -9.06 -1.86
CA ARG A 35 9.18 -8.03 -2.80
C ARG A 35 9.09 -8.61 -4.20
N ARG A 36 8.06 -8.20 -4.95
CA ARG A 36 7.98 -8.37 -6.40
C ARG A 36 7.71 -7.01 -7.01
N CYS A 37 8.53 -6.62 -7.98
CA CYS A 37 8.30 -5.39 -8.73
C CYS A 37 7.30 -5.68 -9.84
N ILE A 38 6.34 -4.77 -10.03
CA ILE A 38 5.34 -4.83 -11.10
C ILE A 38 5.58 -3.59 -11.95
N TRP A 39 5.86 -3.79 -13.23
CA TRP A 39 6.05 -2.71 -14.20
C TRP A 39 4.89 -2.72 -15.17
N THR A 40 4.48 -1.54 -15.58
CA THR A 40 3.38 -1.40 -16.53
C THR A 40 3.45 -0.05 -17.24
N GLU A 41 2.85 0.00 -18.42
CA GLU A 41 2.62 1.25 -19.14
C GLU A 41 1.17 1.69 -18.92
N LEU A 42 1.02 2.90 -18.37
CA LEU A 42 -0.28 3.52 -18.15
C LEU A 42 -0.87 3.98 -19.48
N ALA A 43 -2.18 3.78 -19.67
CA ALA A 43 -2.89 4.25 -20.85
C ALA A 43 -2.95 5.78 -20.94
N ALA A 44 -2.93 6.47 -19.78
CA ALA A 44 -2.83 7.91 -19.67
C ALA A 44 -1.99 8.30 -18.44
N PRO A 45 -1.24 9.42 -18.50
CA PRO A 45 -0.48 9.93 -17.35
C PRO A 45 -1.42 10.62 -16.34
N ASP A 46 -2.20 9.83 -15.61
CA ASP A 46 -3.10 10.29 -14.56
C ASP A 46 -2.70 9.71 -13.20
N ASP A 47 -1.93 10.50 -12.45
CA ASP A 47 -1.45 10.13 -11.12
C ASP A 47 -2.58 9.97 -10.09
N SER A 48 -3.67 10.74 -10.24
CA SER A 48 -4.81 10.70 -9.32
C SER A 48 -5.52 9.35 -9.40
N ARG A 49 -5.69 8.83 -10.62
CA ARG A 49 -6.20 7.48 -10.87
C ARG A 49 -5.26 6.42 -10.32
N CYS A 50 -3.97 6.56 -10.56
CA CYS A 50 -2.98 5.62 -10.02
C CYS A 50 -3.05 5.52 -8.50
N GLN A 51 -3.17 6.66 -7.82
CA GLN A 51 -3.26 6.72 -6.38
C GLN A 51 -4.56 6.09 -5.85
N LEU A 52 -5.72 6.39 -6.47
CA LEU A 52 -7.01 5.80 -6.12
C LEU A 52 -7.04 4.28 -6.33
N GLN A 53 -6.44 3.80 -7.42
CA GLN A 53 -6.41 2.38 -7.74
C GLN A 53 -5.46 1.63 -6.80
N LEU A 54 -4.29 2.18 -6.45
CA LEU A 54 -3.31 1.47 -5.63
C LEU A 54 -3.62 1.57 -4.12
N GLN A 55 -4.17 2.69 -3.66
CA GLN A 55 -4.41 2.92 -2.23
C GLN A 55 -5.85 2.67 -1.77
N PRO A 56 -6.02 2.25 -0.51
CA PRO A 56 -5.07 1.52 0.33
C PRO A 56 -4.64 0.17 -0.26
N THR A 57 -3.38 -0.19 -0.07
CA THR A 57 -2.84 -1.45 -0.60
C THR A 57 -3.40 -2.66 0.18
N ALA A 58 -3.58 -3.80 -0.48
CA ALA A 58 -3.99 -5.04 0.16
C ALA A 58 -3.04 -5.49 1.28
N ALA A 59 -1.76 -5.12 1.19
CA ALA A 59 -0.77 -5.39 2.23
C ALA A 59 -1.05 -4.65 3.55
N VAL A 60 -1.82 -3.56 3.52
CA VAL A 60 -2.07 -2.69 4.68
C VAL A 60 -3.52 -2.71 5.14
N ALA A 61 -4.47 -2.80 4.20
CA ALA A 61 -5.87 -2.98 4.52
C ALA A 61 -6.22 -4.44 4.83
N GLY A 62 -5.56 -5.40 4.18
CA GLY A 62 -5.95 -6.82 4.18
C GLY A 62 -6.84 -7.20 3.00
N LEU A 63 -7.16 -8.50 2.91
CA LEU A 63 -8.01 -9.08 1.88
C LEU A 63 -9.11 -9.92 2.54
N PRO A 64 -10.37 -9.88 2.05
CA PRO A 64 -10.89 -9.01 0.98
C PRO A 64 -10.97 -7.54 1.41
N ARG A 65 -10.56 -6.60 0.54
CA ARG A 65 -10.34 -5.19 0.92
C ARG A 65 -11.56 -4.51 1.55
N ARG A 66 -12.76 -4.66 1.00
CA ARG A 66 -13.98 -4.05 1.57
C ARG A 66 -14.29 -4.57 2.96
N ALA A 67 -14.19 -5.89 3.16
CA ALA A 67 -14.42 -6.52 4.45
C ALA A 67 -13.34 -6.10 5.47
N ALA A 68 -12.09 -6.05 5.05
CA ALA A 68 -10.96 -5.69 5.89
C ALA A 68 -11.01 -4.19 6.29
N LEU A 69 -11.35 -3.30 5.37
CA LEU A 69 -11.58 -1.88 5.68
C LEU A 69 -12.78 -1.68 6.63
N ALA A 70 -13.88 -2.41 6.42
CA ALA A 70 -15.04 -2.36 7.32
C ALA A 70 -14.72 -2.94 8.71
N PHE A 71 -13.81 -3.91 8.80
CA PHE A 71 -13.31 -4.43 10.07
C PHE A 71 -12.45 -3.38 10.79
N ILE A 72 -11.47 -2.80 10.08
CA ILE A 72 -10.60 -1.73 10.59
C ILE A 72 -11.44 -0.57 11.13
N GLN A 73 -12.41 -0.09 10.35
CA GLN A 73 -13.29 1.01 10.77
C GLN A 73 -14.14 0.70 12.00
N ARG A 74 -14.51 -0.58 12.21
CA ARG A 74 -15.37 -0.97 13.34
C ARG A 74 -14.59 -1.34 14.59
N HIS A 75 -13.34 -1.77 14.47
CA HIS A 75 -12.61 -2.38 15.59
C HIS A 75 -11.37 -1.58 16.01
N GLU A 76 -10.83 -0.70 15.15
CA GLU A 76 -9.75 0.19 15.59
C GLU A 76 -10.31 1.36 16.39
N PRO A 77 -9.90 1.55 17.65
CA PRO A 77 -10.38 2.63 18.50
C PRO A 77 -9.71 3.98 18.17
N PHE A 78 -8.91 4.06 17.10
CA PHE A 78 -8.18 5.26 16.71
C PHE A 78 -8.22 5.48 15.20
N SER A 79 -8.17 6.75 14.78
CA SER A 79 -8.00 7.10 13.37
C SER A 79 -6.55 6.94 12.95
N ARG A 80 -6.33 6.24 11.83
CA ARG A 80 -4.99 6.08 11.24
C ARG A 80 -4.41 7.40 10.70
N GLU A 81 -5.27 8.36 10.32
CA GLU A 81 -4.86 9.65 9.73
C GLU A 81 -3.85 9.45 8.58
N TRP A 82 -2.59 9.88 8.76
CA TRP A 82 -1.50 9.74 7.81
C TRP A 82 -0.86 8.35 7.76
N TYR A 83 -1.06 7.54 8.82
CA TYR A 83 -0.56 6.17 8.85
C TYR A 83 -1.26 5.33 7.79
N ALA A 84 -0.50 4.46 7.11
CA ALA A 84 -0.99 3.67 5.97
C ALA A 84 -1.37 4.47 4.71
N GLY A 85 -1.17 5.78 4.71
CA GLY A 85 -1.35 6.65 3.54
C GLY A 85 -0.17 6.59 2.56
N SER A 86 -0.07 7.60 1.70
CA SER A 86 1.06 7.81 0.77
C SER A 86 1.81 9.07 1.15
N ALA A 87 3.12 9.01 1.05
CA ALA A 87 4.01 10.17 1.15
C ALA A 87 4.94 10.18 -0.06
N GLY A 88 5.13 11.33 -0.68
CA GLY A 88 5.84 11.41 -1.95
C GLY A 88 5.77 12.77 -2.60
N TYR A 89 6.14 12.82 -3.88
CA TYR A 89 6.04 14.01 -4.71
C TYR A 89 5.28 13.70 -6.01
N LEU A 90 4.69 14.75 -6.57
CA LEU A 90 3.92 14.72 -7.80
C LEU A 90 4.42 15.83 -8.73
N SER A 91 4.71 15.48 -9.98
CA SER A 91 5.03 16.44 -11.03
C SER A 91 4.50 15.94 -12.37
N LEU A 92 4.34 16.83 -13.35
CA LEU A 92 3.87 16.47 -14.69
C LEU A 92 4.80 15.49 -15.42
N ALA A 93 6.09 15.46 -15.07
CA ALA A 93 7.07 14.58 -15.69
C ALA A 93 7.20 13.23 -14.96
N GLN A 94 7.07 13.25 -13.63
CA GLN A 94 7.27 12.07 -12.79
C GLN A 94 6.59 12.22 -11.43
N SER A 95 6.09 11.11 -10.90
CA SER A 95 5.52 11.02 -9.57
C SER A 95 6.11 9.83 -8.83
N GLU A 96 6.32 9.97 -7.53
CA GLU A 96 6.79 8.87 -6.70
C GLU A 96 6.13 8.96 -5.33
N PHE A 97 5.46 7.87 -4.95
CA PHE A 97 4.80 7.75 -3.66
C PHE A 97 5.25 6.48 -2.94
N CYS A 98 5.67 6.64 -1.69
CA CYS A 98 5.89 5.54 -0.78
C CYS A 98 4.70 5.37 0.17
N VAL A 99 4.44 4.14 0.59
CA VAL A 99 3.42 3.86 1.60
C VAL A 99 3.96 4.30 2.96
N ALA A 100 3.22 5.14 3.68
CA ALA A 100 3.60 5.70 4.97
C ALA A 100 3.52 4.64 6.09
N LEU A 101 4.46 3.69 6.04
CA LEU A 101 4.67 2.64 7.03
C LEU A 101 5.81 3.06 7.98
N ARG A 102 5.75 2.57 9.23
CA ARG A 102 6.71 2.92 10.30
C ARG A 102 6.81 4.43 10.55
N SER A 103 5.69 5.12 10.41
CA SER A 103 5.59 6.55 10.68
C SER A 103 5.22 6.82 12.14
N ALA A 104 5.55 8.03 12.58
CA ALA A 104 5.17 8.55 13.88
C ALA A 104 4.50 9.91 13.68
N LYS A 105 3.42 10.17 14.43
CA LYS A 105 2.80 11.50 14.50
C LYS A 105 3.34 12.21 15.73
N VAL A 106 4.01 13.34 15.51
CA VAL A 106 4.43 14.26 16.57
C VAL A 106 3.33 15.30 16.75
N ASN A 107 2.88 15.52 17.98
CA ASN A 107 1.97 16.59 18.33
C ASN A 107 2.44 17.25 19.62
N HIS A 108 3.08 18.42 19.50
CA HIS A 108 3.69 19.15 20.61
C HIS A 108 4.54 18.20 21.48
N ASP A 109 4.10 17.90 22.69
CA ASP A 109 4.81 17.05 23.66
C ASP A 109 4.47 15.55 23.56
N THR A 110 3.65 15.14 22.60
CA THR A 110 3.21 13.75 22.43
C THR A 110 3.73 13.14 21.13
N LEU A 111 4.31 11.95 21.22
CA LEU A 111 4.71 11.12 20.08
C LEU A 111 3.82 9.89 19.98
N ARG A 112 3.09 9.73 18.86
CA ARG A 112 2.30 8.53 18.57
C ARG A 112 3.01 7.68 17.52
N LEU A 113 3.38 6.47 17.90
CA LEU A 113 4.02 5.48 17.03
C LEU A 113 2.96 4.54 16.45
N TYR A 114 3.02 4.28 15.14
CA TYR A 114 2.11 3.35 14.49
C TYR A 114 2.83 2.09 14.01
N ALA A 115 2.32 0.93 14.41
CA ALA A 115 2.77 -0.38 13.95
C ALA A 115 1.55 -1.28 13.71
N GLY A 116 1.55 -2.00 12.60
CA GLY A 116 0.47 -2.90 12.19
C GLY A 116 1.03 -4.28 11.89
N GLY A 117 0.37 -5.31 12.39
CA GLY A 117 0.60 -6.71 12.04
C GLY A 117 -0.52 -7.22 11.14
N GLY A 118 -0.18 -8.00 10.12
CA GLY A 118 -1.19 -8.69 9.33
C GLY A 118 -1.62 -9.96 10.03
N ASP A 119 -2.84 -10.00 10.54
CA ASP A 119 -3.41 -11.23 11.08
C ASP A 119 -4.01 -12.07 9.94
N ARG A 120 -3.49 -13.29 9.77
CA ARG A 120 -4.20 -14.34 9.04
C ARG A 120 -5.09 -15.06 10.03
N GLN A 121 -6.41 -14.94 9.88
CA GLN A 121 -7.30 -15.93 10.46
C GLN A 121 -6.94 -17.29 9.85
N ARG A 122 -6.40 -18.18 10.68
CA ARG A 122 -6.35 -19.61 10.38
C ARG A 122 -7.79 -20.12 10.49
N LEU A 123 -8.43 -20.41 9.36
CA LEU A 123 -9.49 -21.39 9.31
C LEU A 123 -8.86 -22.76 9.10
#